data_AF-A0A3B8MV51-F1
#
_entry.id   AF-A0A3B8MV51-F1
#
_cell.length_a   1.000
_cell.length_b   1.000
_cell.length_c   1.000
_cell.angle_alpha   90.00
_cell.angle_beta   90.00
_cell.angle_gamma   90.00
#
_symmetry.space_group_name_H-M   'P 1'
#
loop_
_entity.id
_entity.type
_entity.pdbx_description
1 polymer ?
#
loop_
_entity_poly.entity_id
_entity_poly.type
_entity_poly.pdbx_seq_one_letter_code
_entity_poly.pdbx_strand_id
1 'polypeptide(L)' 'YTPKILDILKENNVKAAFFVTGPYVKEQADLVKRMVEEGHIVGNHTVNHPSLPTLSDEKVKEEIT' A
#
# COMPACT_ATOMS: atom_id res chain seq x y z
N TYR A 1 -7.58 8.13 -8.02
CA TYR A 1 -8.56 8.58 -7.00
C TYR A 1 -7.99 8.73 -5.60
N THR A 2 -6.88 8.03 -5.27
CA THR A 2 -6.24 8.05 -3.94
C THR A 2 -6.06 9.43 -3.29
N PRO A 3 -5.62 10.50 -3.99
CA PRO A 3 -5.49 11.82 -3.37
C PRO A 3 -6.81 12.32 -2.77
N LYS A 4 -7.92 12.18 -3.51
CA LYS A 4 -9.25 12.56 -3.06
C LYS A 4 -9.73 11.72 -1.86
N ILE A 5 -9.34 10.45 -1.80
CA ILE A 5 -9.66 9.58 -0.65
C ILE A 5 -8.92 10.07 0.59
N LEU A 6 -7.63 10.41 0.47
CA LEU A 6 -6.83 10.97 1.57
C LEU A 6 -7.41 12.32 2.05
N ASP A 7 -7.86 13.17 1.13
CA ASP A 7 -8.52 14.44 1.47
C ASP A 7 -9.78 14.20 2.33
N ILE A 8 -10.66 13.29 1.90
CA ILE A 8 -11.88 12.94 2.63
C ILE A 8 -11.57 12.34 4.01
N LEU A 9 -10.58 11.44 4.08
CA LEU A 9 -10.15 10.84 5.36
C LEU A 9 -9.64 11.90 6.34
N LYS A 10 -8.85 12.86 5.85
CA LYS A 10 -8.35 13.99 6.63
C LYS A 10 -9.48 14.91 7.10
N GLU A 11 -10.41 15.27 6.23
CA GLU A 11 -11.59 16.10 6.56
C GLU A 11 -12.44 15.48 7.68
N ASN A 12 -12.55 14.15 7.69
CA ASN A 12 -13.34 13.41 8.68
C ASN A 12 -12.53 12.98 9.90
N ASN A 13 -11.24 13.32 9.98
CA ASN A 13 -10.31 12.85 11.02
C ASN A 13 -10.31 11.31 11.21
N VAL A 14 -10.40 10.57 10.10
CA VAL A 14 -10.40 9.10 10.07
C VAL A 14 -9.05 8.58 9.59
N LYS A 15 -8.55 7.51 10.19
CA LYS A 15 -7.34 6.80 9.73
C LYS A 15 -7.71 5.51 9.03
N ALA A 16 -6.99 5.18 7.96
CA ALA A 16 -7.16 3.94 7.20
C ALA A 16 -5.84 3.16 7.13
N ALA A 17 -5.93 1.93 6.63
CA ALA A 17 -4.77 1.13 6.23
C ALA A 17 -4.76 0.98 4.71
N PHE A 18 -3.62 1.28 4.10
CA PHE A 18 -3.39 1.17 2.66
C PHE A 18 -2.42 0.04 2.39
N PHE A 19 -2.91 -1.06 1.83
CA PHE A 19 -2.09 -2.17 1.36
C PHE A 19 -1.65 -1.87 -0.08
N VAL A 20 -0.35 -1.64 -0.29
CA VAL A 20 0.20 -1.16 -1.56
C VAL A 20 1.17 -2.18 -2.19
N THR A 21 1.23 -2.21 -3.52
CA THR A 21 2.17 -3.05 -4.27
C THR A 21 3.52 -2.36 -4.46
N GLY A 22 4.55 -3.15 -4.78
CA GLY A 22 5.91 -2.63 -5.05
C GLY A 22 5.96 -1.53 -6.12
N PRO A 23 5.36 -1.73 -7.33
CA PRO A 23 5.26 -0.69 -8.35
C PRO A 23 4.56 0.58 -7.85
N TYR A 24 3.48 0.44 -7.07
CA TYR A 24 2.75 1.60 -6.54
C TYR A 24 3.61 2.44 -5.60
N VAL A 25 4.45 1.82 -4.76
CA VAL A 25 5.40 2.53 -3.90
C VAL A 25 6.41 3.34 -4.72
N LYS A 26 6.89 2.78 -5.84
CA LYS A 26 7.88 3.45 -6.71
C LYS A 26 7.25 4.58 -7.52
N GLU A 27 6.10 4.34 -8.12
CA GLU A 27 5.44 5.26 -9.06
C GLU A 27 4.64 6.36 -8.34
N GLN A 28 4.16 6.09 -7.12
CA GLN A 28 3.32 7.00 -6.34
C GLN A 28 3.94 7.31 -4.97
N ALA A 29 5.27 7.45 -4.92
CA ALA A 29 6.04 7.66 -3.69
C ALA A 29 5.50 8.82 -2.84
N ASP A 30 5.06 9.91 -3.46
CA ASP A 30 4.52 11.07 -2.74
C ASP A 30 3.18 10.76 -2.06
N LEU A 31 2.33 9.93 -2.67
CA LEU A 31 1.08 9.49 -2.04
C LEU A 31 1.34 8.54 -0.89
N VAL A 32 2.34 7.65 -1.01
CA VAL A 32 2.72 6.74 0.07
C VAL A 32 3.32 7.50 1.25
N LYS A 33 4.17 8.50 1.01
CA LYS A 33 4.67 9.41 2.06
C LYS A 33 3.52 10.14 2.73
N ARG A 34 2.60 10.71 1.95
CA ARG A 34 1.41 11.39 2.47
C ARG A 34 0.57 10.47 3.36
N MET A 35 0.39 9.19 3.00
CA MET A 35 -0.31 8.22 3.85
C MET A 35 0.33 8.14 5.25
N VAL A 36 1.66 8.02 5.31
CA VAL A 36 2.39 7.95 6.58
C VAL A 36 2.31 9.27 7.35
N GLU A 37 2.54 10.40 6.68
CA GLU A 37 2.51 11.74 7.28
C GLU A 37 1.13 12.11 7.83
N GLU A 38 0.05 11.64 7.20
CA GLU A 38 -1.33 11.84 7.66
C GLU A 38 -1.75 10.81 8.73
N GLY A 39 -0.86 9.92 9.16
CA GLY A 39 -1.08 8.97 10.25
C GLY A 39 -1.85 7.71 9.86
N HIS A 40 -1.81 7.34 8.59
CA HIS A 40 -2.34 6.06 8.09
C HIS A 40 -1.32 4.94 8.22
N ILE A 41 -1.81 3.70 8.19
CA ILE A 41 -0.96 2.52 8.10
C ILE A 41 -0.68 2.25 6.62
N VAL A 42 0.59 1.99 6.27
CA VAL A 42 0.97 1.46 4.95
C VAL A 42 1.42 0.01 5.14
N GLY A 43 0.69 -0.91 4.50
CA GLY A 43 0.94 -2.34 4.54
C GLY A 43 1.42 -2.89 3.21
N ASN A 44 2.07 -4.07 3.25
CA ASN A 44 2.54 -4.78 2.08
C ASN A 44 1.36 -5.50 1.38
N HIS A 45 1.16 -5.27 0.09
CA HIS A 45 0.19 -5.98 -0.75
C HIS A 45 0.83 -6.81 -1.86
N THR A 46 1.92 -7.49 -1.52
CA THR A 46 2.88 -8.14 -2.43
C THR A 46 3.65 -7.18 -3.31
N VAL A 47 4.76 -7.62 -3.92
CA VAL A 47 5.52 -6.79 -4.85
C VAL A 47 4.78 -6.71 -6.18
N ASN A 48 4.45 -7.84 -6.79
CA ASN A 48 3.95 -7.92 -8.17
C ASN A 48 2.47 -8.31 -8.28
N HIS A 49 1.76 -8.47 -7.15
CA HIS A 49 0.37 -8.90 -7.11
C HIS A 49 0.09 -10.26 -7.79
N PRO A 50 0.94 -11.30 -7.60
CA PRO A 50 0.62 -12.64 -8.08
C PRO A 50 -0.46 -13.30 -7.21
N SER A 51 -1.07 -14.37 -7.73
CA SER A 51 -1.92 -15.24 -6.92
C SER A 51 -1.05 -16.11 -5.99
N LEU A 52 -0.91 -15.70 -4.72
CA LEU A 52 -0.05 -16.39 -3.74
C LEU A 52 -0.30 -17.91 -3.61
N PRO A 53 -1.54 -18.43 -3.63
CA PRO A 53 -1.77 -19.88 -3.53
C PRO A 53 -1.14 -20.72 -4.66
N THR A 54 -0.72 -20.09 -5.75
CA THR A 54 -0.10 -20.76 -6.90
C THR A 54 1.43 -20.80 -6.85
N LEU A 55 2.02 -20.19 -5.83
CA LEU A 55 3.46 -20.01 -5.69
C LEU A 55 4.06 -21.01 -4.69
N SER A 56 5.37 -21.26 -4.80
CA SER A 56 6.13 -21.94 -3.74
C SER A 56 6.38 -20.97 -2.58
N ASP A 57 6.70 -21.52 -1.40
CA ASP A 57 7.01 -20.72 -0.21
C ASP A 57 8.17 -19.73 -0.43
N GLU A 58 9.16 -20.09 -1.26
CA GLU A 58 10.26 -19.19 -1.64
C GLU A 58 9.74 -17.98 -2.41
N LYS A 59 8.88 -18.20 -3.40
CA LYS A 59 8.28 -17.13 -4.20
C LYS A 59 7.32 -16.28 -3.36
N VAL A 60 6.61 -16.87 -2.41
CA VAL A 60 5.77 -16.12 -1.46
C VAL A 60 6.65 -15.21 -0.61
N LYS A 61 7.80 -15.69 -0.12
CA LYS A 61 8.76 -14.86 0.63
C LYS A 61 9.28 -13.69 -0.20
N GLU A 62 9.68 -13.92 -1.44
CA GLU A 62 10.13 -12.86 -2.37
C GLU A 62 9.07 -11.76 -2.58
N GLU A 63 7.78 -12.10 -2.49
CA GLU A 63 6.70 -11.13 -2.63
C GLU A 63 6.45 -10.29 -1.36
N ILE A 64 6.95 -10.70 -0.19
CA ILE A 64 6.68 -10.02 1.10
C ILE A 64 7.93 -9.47 1.81
N THR A 65 9.13 -9.67 1.27
CA THR A 65 10.42 -9.15 1.79
C THR A 65 11.11 -8.26 0.78
#